data_AF-A0A8H4S680-F1
#
_entry.id   AF-A0A8H4S680-F1
#
_cell.length_a   1.000
_cell.length_b   1.000
_cell.length_c   1.000
_cell.angle_alpha   90.00
_cell.angle_beta   90.00
_cell.angle_gamma   90.00
#
_symmetry.space_group_name_H-M   'P 1'
#
loop_
_entity.id
_entity.type
_entity.pdbx_description
1 polymer ?
#
loop_
_entity_poly.entity_id
_entity_poly.type
_entity_poly.pdbx_seq_one_letter_code
_entity_poly.pdbx_strand_id
1 'polypeptide(L)'
;MPNETFNVDSDDRRVAGPSHDEIITPMILPGDGVPLRLGFPDDDMSGIEEKHCRPPEQVLKSKSDHRADIWATAVVAWNYTSSQGLIDGRNSDGAFDDRVHIAELVSLLGPPPPEFREKMRLGSMFWDEDGNWTGQAPVPGRSFESLAAGNVDGEDVECFLQWMRKALQWDPDHRPTALGLLRHEWMSRETRPVEGEGKDVSDEGIQV
;
A
#
# COMPACT_ATOMS: atom_id res chain seq x y z
N MET A 1 -70.28 -14.27 -13.42
CA MET A 1 -69.66 -15.28 -12.55
C MET A 1 -68.40 -14.68 -11.96
N PRO A 2 -68.28 -14.53 -10.63
CA PRO A 2 -67.03 -14.30 -9.94
C PRO A 2 -66.42 -15.65 -9.48
N ASN A 3 -65.10 -15.73 -9.42
CA ASN A 3 -64.27 -16.62 -8.58
C ASN A 3 -62.82 -16.13 -8.81
N GLU A 4 -61.90 -16.05 -7.85
CA GLU A 4 -61.91 -16.28 -6.42
C GLU A 4 -60.64 -15.59 -5.88
N THR A 5 -60.76 -15.04 -4.68
CA THR A 5 -59.73 -14.40 -3.86
C THR A 5 -58.59 -15.34 -3.46
N PHE A 6 -57.37 -14.79 -3.36
CA PHE A 6 -56.43 -15.19 -2.31
C PHE A 6 -55.81 -13.94 -1.69
N ASN A 7 -56.01 -13.78 -0.39
CA ASN A 7 -55.53 -12.68 0.44
C ASN A 7 -54.66 -13.30 1.55
N VAL A 8 -53.42 -12.87 1.70
CA VAL A 8 -52.57 -12.95 2.90
C VAL A 8 -51.54 -11.82 2.73
N ASP A 9 -51.81 -10.61 3.21
CA ASP A 9 -51.52 -10.07 4.55
C ASP A 9 -50.02 -9.94 4.89
N SER A 10 -49.68 -8.71 5.29
CA SER A 10 -48.58 -8.17 6.11
C SER A 10 -47.23 -8.92 6.14
N ASP A 11 -46.15 -8.24 5.78
CA ASP A 11 -45.40 -7.38 6.72
C ASP A 11 -44.03 -6.99 6.12
N ASP A 12 -43.73 -5.70 6.17
CA ASP A 12 -42.42 -5.11 6.49
C ASP A 12 -41.13 -5.77 5.93
N ARG A 13 -40.47 -5.11 4.97
CA ARG A 13 -39.25 -4.31 5.21
C ARG A 13 -38.59 -3.89 3.90
N ARG A 14 -38.49 -2.57 3.72
CA ARG A 14 -37.50 -1.95 2.85
C ARG A 14 -36.12 -2.30 3.40
N VAL A 15 -35.36 -3.14 2.69
CA VAL A 15 -33.94 -3.29 2.99
C VAL A 15 -33.22 -2.10 2.36
N ALA A 16 -32.88 -1.14 3.22
CA ALA A 16 -31.92 -0.08 2.92
C ALA A 16 -30.59 -0.73 2.53
N GLY A 17 -29.96 -0.20 1.47
CA GLY A 17 -28.57 -0.54 1.15
C GLY A 17 -27.63 -0.16 2.31
N PRO A 18 -26.49 -0.85 2.48
CA PRO A 18 -25.60 -0.53 3.57
C PRO A 18 -25.05 0.89 3.43
N SER A 19 -25.27 1.61 4.52
CA SER A 19 -24.78 2.92 4.90
C SER A 19 -23.26 3.06 4.74
N HIS A 20 -22.84 4.26 4.36
CA HIS A 20 -21.47 4.76 4.42
C HIS A 20 -21.05 4.85 5.90
N ASP A 21 -20.50 3.76 6.46
CA ASP A 21 -19.77 3.84 7.73
C ASP A 21 -18.29 3.65 7.41
N GLU A 22 -17.54 4.75 7.50
CA GLU A 22 -16.08 4.79 7.47
C GLU A 22 -15.55 3.88 8.58
N ILE A 23 -15.06 2.69 8.21
CA ILE A 23 -14.37 1.80 9.14
C ILE A 23 -12.94 2.33 9.30
N ILE A 24 -12.79 3.40 10.09
CA ILE A 24 -11.48 3.81 10.62
C ILE A 24 -11.12 2.80 11.70
N THR A 25 -10.38 1.75 11.34
CA THR A 25 -9.80 0.84 12.33
C THR A 25 -8.60 1.55 12.97
N PRO A 26 -8.58 1.80 14.29
CA PRO A 26 -7.44 2.45 14.93
C PRO A 26 -6.25 1.49 14.97
N MET A 27 -5.15 1.86 14.33
CA MET A 27 -3.87 1.17 14.45
C MET A 27 -3.24 1.47 15.82
N ILE A 28 -3.19 0.47 16.70
CA ILE A 28 -2.38 0.49 17.93
C ILE A 28 -1.09 -0.27 17.63
N LEU A 29 0.06 0.41 17.72
CA LEU A 29 1.39 -0.17 17.51
C LEU A 29 1.98 -0.67 18.85
N PRO A 30 2.21 -1.99 19.06
CA PRO A 30 3.01 -2.49 20.18
C PRO A 30 4.48 -2.66 19.76
N GLY A 31 5.39 -2.12 20.58
CA GLY A 31 6.78 -1.83 20.24
C GLY A 31 7.83 -2.94 20.36
N ASP A 32 7.52 -4.22 20.02
CA ASP A 32 8.47 -5.32 20.29
C ASP A 32 8.96 -6.12 19.07
N GLY A 33 8.78 -5.62 17.83
CA GLY A 33 9.46 -6.18 16.65
C GLY A 33 9.10 -7.63 16.30
N VAL A 34 7.90 -8.09 16.71
CA VAL A 34 7.32 -9.35 16.23
C VAL A 34 6.58 -9.07 14.92
N PRO A 35 6.75 -9.89 13.87
CA PRO A 35 5.97 -9.74 12.64
C PRO A 35 4.47 -9.75 12.97
N LEU A 36 3.70 -8.88 12.32
CA LEU A 36 2.24 -8.86 12.41
C LEU A 36 1.68 -10.19 11.88
N ARG A 37 1.56 -11.19 12.76
CA ARG A 37 0.67 -12.32 12.52
C ARG A 37 -0.68 -11.92 13.07
N LEU A 38 -1.50 -11.27 12.23
CA LEU A 38 -2.90 -10.97 12.50
C LEU A 38 -3.63 -12.28 12.82
N GLY A 39 -3.77 -12.60 14.10
CA GLY A 39 -4.66 -13.66 14.57
C GLY A 39 -6.07 -13.11 14.68
N PHE A 40 -6.73 -12.87 13.55
CA PHE A 40 -8.18 -12.72 13.54
C PHE A 40 -8.82 -14.12 13.45
N PRO A 41 -9.90 -14.38 14.20
CA PRO A 41 -10.60 -15.66 14.14
C PRO A 41 -11.07 -15.92 12.71
N ASP A 42 -10.83 -17.14 12.27
CA ASP A 42 -11.06 -17.65 10.92
C ASP A 42 -12.52 -17.44 10.47
N ASP A 43 -12.76 -16.44 9.63
CA ASP A 43 -13.80 -16.49 8.59
C ASP A 43 -13.44 -15.51 7.46
N ASP A 44 -12.88 -16.09 6.39
CA ASP A 44 -12.84 -15.59 5.00
C ASP A 44 -12.07 -14.29 4.62
N MET A 45 -10.98 -13.93 5.30
CA MET A 45 -10.08 -12.82 4.84
C MET A 45 -8.57 -13.16 4.86
N SER A 46 -8.19 -14.43 4.95
CA SER A 46 -6.79 -14.84 5.23
C SER A 46 -5.86 -15.02 4.02
N GLY A 47 -6.28 -14.68 2.80
CA GLY A 47 -5.50 -15.02 1.59
C GLY A 47 -5.12 -13.87 0.64
N ILE A 48 -5.78 -12.72 0.78
CA ILE A 48 -5.79 -11.70 -0.27
C ILE A 48 -4.91 -10.50 0.11
N GLU A 49 -4.84 -10.12 1.38
CA GLU A 49 -4.15 -8.90 1.80
C GLU A 49 -2.63 -9.08 1.99
N GLU A 50 -2.16 -10.27 2.41
CA GLU A 50 -0.73 -10.50 2.70
C GLU A 50 0.16 -10.54 1.45
N LYS A 51 -0.39 -10.84 0.26
CA LYS A 51 0.42 -11.13 -0.93
C LYS A 51 0.95 -9.88 -1.63
N HIS A 52 0.19 -8.79 -1.59
CA HIS A 52 0.53 -7.52 -2.26
C HIS A 52 1.70 -6.78 -1.58
N CYS A 53 1.90 -7.02 -0.28
CA CYS A 53 2.98 -6.43 0.50
C CYS A 53 4.28 -7.25 0.46
N ARG A 54 4.33 -8.37 -0.28
CA ARG A 54 5.50 -9.23 -0.29
C ARG A 54 6.69 -8.56 -1.00
N PRO A 55 7.85 -8.45 -0.33
CA PRO A 55 9.06 -7.92 -0.94
C PRO A 55 9.63 -8.93 -1.95
N PRO A 56 10.47 -8.48 -2.89
CA PRO A 56 10.98 -9.30 -3.98
C PRO A 56 11.72 -10.55 -3.49
N GLU A 57 12.46 -10.49 -2.39
CA GLU A 57 13.17 -11.63 -1.81
C GLU A 57 12.24 -12.76 -1.34
N GLN A 58 11.03 -12.43 -0.85
CA GLN A 58 10.04 -13.43 -0.45
C GLN A 58 9.40 -14.11 -1.66
N VAL A 59 9.09 -13.33 -2.70
CA VAL A 59 8.52 -13.85 -3.96
C VAL A 59 9.55 -14.74 -4.68
N LEU A 60 10.82 -14.36 -4.63
CA LEU A 60 11.94 -15.10 -5.23
C LEU A 60 12.52 -16.21 -4.33
N LYS A 61 11.82 -16.55 -3.23
CA LYS A 61 12.13 -17.63 -2.27
C LYS A 61 13.55 -17.55 -1.69
N SER A 62 13.99 -16.36 -1.35
CA SER A 62 15.20 -16.10 -0.57
C SER A 62 14.87 -15.87 0.90
N LYS A 63 15.90 -15.81 1.75
CA LYS A 63 15.72 -15.54 3.18
C LYS A 63 15.34 -14.08 3.38
N SER A 64 14.16 -13.87 3.94
CA SER A 64 13.69 -12.55 4.40
C SER A 64 14.32 -12.20 5.75
N ASP A 65 14.65 -10.93 5.95
CA ASP A 65 15.07 -10.37 7.23
C ASP A 65 14.09 -9.27 7.70
N HIS A 66 14.44 -8.54 8.75
CA HIS A 66 13.67 -7.41 9.28
C HIS A 66 13.49 -6.25 8.28
N ARG A 67 14.23 -6.22 7.16
CA ARG A 67 14.05 -5.19 6.13
C ARG A 67 12.88 -5.48 5.20
N ALA A 68 12.24 -6.64 5.34
CA ALA A 68 10.91 -6.87 4.78
C ALA A 68 9.85 -5.99 5.43
N ASP A 69 9.97 -5.67 6.71
CA ASP A 69 9.03 -4.77 7.40
C ASP A 69 9.14 -3.34 6.87
N ILE A 70 10.34 -2.92 6.44
CA ILE A 70 10.59 -1.63 5.80
C ILE A 70 9.86 -1.55 4.45
N TRP A 71 9.92 -2.62 3.67
CA TRP A 71 9.17 -2.72 2.42
C TRP A 71 7.66 -2.65 2.68
N ALA A 72 7.15 -3.48 3.58
CA ALA A 72 5.72 -3.53 3.92
C ALA A 72 5.22 -2.16 4.41
N THR A 73 6.00 -1.48 5.25
CA THR A 73 5.68 -0.13 5.74
C THR A 73 5.53 0.87 4.58
N ALA A 74 6.41 0.80 3.58
CA ALA A 74 6.30 1.68 2.41
C ALA A 74 5.07 1.38 1.55
N VAL A 75 4.74 0.10 1.33
CA VAL A 75 3.51 -0.29 0.62
C VAL A 75 2.27 0.22 1.35
N VAL A 76 2.22 0.09 2.68
CA VAL A 76 1.12 0.61 3.50
C VAL A 76 1.04 2.13 3.44
N ALA A 77 2.18 2.83 3.54
CA ALA A 77 2.22 4.29 3.42
C ALA A 77 1.66 4.75 2.08
N TRP A 78 2.05 4.08 0.97
CA TRP A 78 1.47 4.35 -0.35
C TRP A 78 -0.04 4.20 -0.37
N ASN A 79 -0.55 3.05 0.08
CA ASN A 79 -1.99 2.76 0.05
C ASN A 79 -2.81 3.72 0.92
N TYR A 80 -2.20 4.34 1.93
CA TYR A 80 -2.85 5.37 2.73
C TYR A 80 -2.88 6.73 2.02
N THR A 81 -1.80 7.07 1.30
CA THR A 81 -1.66 8.35 0.60
C THR A 81 -2.31 8.37 -0.79
N SER A 82 -2.57 7.20 -1.37
CA SER A 82 -3.04 7.06 -2.74
C SER A 82 -4.37 6.34 -2.80
N SER A 83 -5.28 6.83 -3.66
CA SER A 83 -6.52 6.14 -4.01
C SER A 83 -6.29 4.87 -4.84
N GLN A 84 -5.09 4.69 -5.40
CA GLN A 84 -4.70 3.54 -6.21
C GLN A 84 -3.60 2.73 -5.52
N GLY A 85 -3.78 1.41 -5.42
CA GLY A 85 -2.79 0.51 -4.85
C GLY A 85 -1.48 0.49 -5.64
N LEU A 86 -0.35 0.34 -4.93
CA LEU A 86 0.98 0.33 -5.56
C LEU A 86 1.21 -0.91 -6.43
N ILE A 87 0.73 -2.06 -5.98
CA ILE A 87 0.94 -3.38 -6.59
C ILE A 87 -0.37 -4.16 -6.48
N ASP A 88 -0.89 -4.64 -7.60
CA ASP A 88 -2.06 -5.51 -7.65
C ASP A 88 -1.64 -6.97 -7.81
N GLY A 89 -0.66 -7.28 -8.67
CA GLY A 89 -0.12 -8.63 -8.80
C GLY A 89 -1.14 -9.68 -9.28
N ARG A 90 -2.31 -9.26 -9.77
CA ARG A 90 -3.36 -10.13 -10.30
C ARG A 90 -3.22 -10.29 -11.81
N ASN A 91 -3.42 -11.52 -12.28
CA ASN A 91 -3.47 -11.82 -13.71
C ASN A 91 -4.86 -11.51 -14.30
N SER A 92 -5.04 -11.77 -15.61
CA SER A 92 -6.31 -11.59 -16.31
C SER A 92 -7.48 -12.37 -15.72
N ASP A 93 -7.20 -13.44 -14.97
CA ASP A 93 -8.20 -14.30 -14.34
C ASP A 93 -8.54 -13.83 -12.91
N GLY A 94 -7.97 -12.71 -12.47
CA GLY A 94 -8.13 -12.15 -11.12
C GLY A 94 -7.35 -12.90 -10.03
N ALA A 95 -6.59 -13.93 -10.40
CA ALA A 95 -5.76 -14.70 -9.47
C ALA A 95 -4.41 -14.00 -9.25
N PHE A 96 -3.90 -14.07 -8.03
CA PHE A 96 -2.56 -13.56 -7.72
C PHE A 96 -1.50 -14.41 -8.42
N ASP A 97 -0.61 -13.77 -9.17
CA ASP A 97 0.47 -14.41 -9.91
C ASP A 97 1.81 -13.74 -9.58
N ASP A 98 2.74 -14.52 -9.01
CA ASP A 98 4.09 -14.04 -8.68
C ASP A 98 4.81 -13.43 -9.89
N ARG A 99 4.50 -13.90 -11.11
CA ARG A 99 5.07 -13.36 -12.36
C ARG A 99 4.59 -11.96 -12.66
N VAL A 100 3.29 -11.70 -12.46
CA VAL A 100 2.71 -10.37 -12.62
C VAL A 100 3.24 -9.44 -11.53
N HIS A 101 3.32 -9.94 -10.28
CA HIS A 101 3.89 -9.17 -9.16
C HIS A 101 5.32 -8.71 -9.44
N ILE A 102 6.22 -9.60 -9.89
CA ILE A 102 7.60 -9.20 -10.22
C ILE A 102 7.64 -8.27 -11.45
N ALA A 103 6.83 -8.51 -12.49
CA ALA A 103 6.77 -7.62 -13.66
C ALA A 103 6.36 -6.19 -13.26
N GLU A 104 5.41 -6.08 -12.34
CA GLU A 104 5.00 -4.82 -11.74
C GLU A 104 6.13 -4.12 -10.95
N LEU A 105 6.92 -4.89 -10.20
CA LEU A 105 8.11 -4.35 -9.52
C LEU A 105 9.17 -3.87 -10.50
N VAL A 106 9.40 -4.60 -11.60
CA VAL A 106 10.35 -4.20 -12.66
C VAL A 106 9.89 -2.90 -13.33
N SER A 107 8.58 -2.72 -13.51
CA SER A 107 8.01 -1.48 -14.01
C SER A 107 8.30 -0.29 -13.08
N LEU A 108 8.06 -0.46 -11.77
CA LEU A 108 8.18 0.61 -10.78
C LEU A 108 9.62 0.95 -10.40
N LEU A 109 10.47 -0.06 -10.22
CA LEU A 109 11.83 0.07 -9.69
C LEU A 109 12.90 0.02 -10.79
N GLY A 110 12.52 -0.35 -12.02
CA GLY A 110 13.46 -0.71 -13.06
C GLY A 110 14.04 -2.12 -12.87
N PRO A 111 14.99 -2.52 -13.74
CA PRO A 111 15.60 -3.85 -13.69
C PRO A 111 16.39 -4.04 -12.38
N PRO A 112 16.33 -5.25 -11.77
CA PRO A 112 17.08 -5.52 -10.54
C PRO A 112 18.59 -5.52 -10.79
N PRO A 113 19.41 -5.18 -9.77
CA PRO A 113 20.86 -5.27 -9.83
C PRO A 113 21.34 -6.70 -10.15
N PRO A 114 22.46 -6.88 -10.88
CA PRO A 114 23.01 -8.20 -11.19
C PRO A 114 23.28 -9.05 -9.93
N GLU A 115 23.88 -8.43 -8.91
CA GLU A 115 24.19 -9.09 -7.64
C GLU A 115 22.93 -9.64 -6.94
N PHE A 116 21.79 -8.94 -7.08
CA PHE A 116 20.53 -9.41 -6.53
C PHE A 116 20.03 -10.63 -7.31
N ARG A 117 20.06 -10.59 -8.65
CA ARG A 117 19.58 -11.69 -9.49
C ARG A 117 20.33 -13.00 -9.22
N GLU A 118 21.65 -12.93 -9.04
CA GLU A 118 22.50 -14.09 -8.78
C GLU A 118 22.26 -14.72 -7.39
N LYS A 119 21.93 -13.89 -6.38
CA LYS A 119 21.60 -14.37 -5.03
C LYS A 119 20.25 -15.11 -4.96
N MET A 120 19.35 -14.86 -5.91
CA MET A 120 17.95 -15.31 -5.83
C MET A 120 17.77 -16.70 -6.43
N ARG A 121 17.15 -17.62 -5.66
CA ARG A 121 16.93 -19.02 -6.07
C ARG A 121 16.08 -19.16 -7.33
N LEU A 122 15.12 -18.25 -7.52
CA LEU A 122 14.23 -18.24 -8.69
C LEU A 122 14.60 -17.17 -9.73
N GLY A 123 15.76 -16.51 -9.60
CA GLY A 123 16.16 -15.43 -10.52
C GLY A 123 16.17 -15.87 -12.00
N SER A 124 16.67 -17.07 -12.29
CA SER A 124 16.75 -17.62 -13.64
C SER A 124 15.40 -17.92 -14.31
N MET A 125 14.28 -17.89 -13.56
CA MET A 125 12.94 -18.01 -14.16
C MET A 125 12.46 -16.69 -14.77
N PHE A 126 12.95 -15.56 -14.26
CA PHE A 126 12.45 -14.22 -14.57
C PHE A 126 13.41 -13.41 -15.44
N TRP A 127 14.71 -13.67 -15.34
CA TRP A 127 15.75 -12.97 -16.09
C TRP A 127 16.66 -13.94 -16.86
N ASP A 128 17.08 -13.54 -18.06
CA ASP A 128 18.08 -14.26 -18.85
C ASP A 128 19.51 -13.98 -18.36
N GLU A 129 20.52 -14.58 -19.01
CA GLU A 129 21.93 -14.41 -18.66
C GLU A 129 22.42 -12.96 -18.83
N ASP A 130 21.83 -12.22 -19.77
CA ASP A 130 22.09 -10.80 -20.00
C ASP A 130 21.32 -9.91 -19.00
N GLY A 131 20.40 -10.50 -18.24
CA GLY A 131 19.61 -9.84 -17.22
C GLY A 131 18.31 -9.19 -17.72
N ASN A 132 17.90 -9.49 -18.95
CA ASN A 132 16.64 -9.03 -19.51
C ASN A 132 15.48 -9.89 -19.01
N TRP A 133 14.31 -9.26 -18.92
CA TRP A 133 13.08 -9.95 -18.54
C TRP A 133 12.71 -11.04 -19.55
N THR A 134 12.46 -12.26 -19.09
CA THR A 134 12.20 -13.43 -19.95
C THR A 134 10.76 -13.50 -20.49
N GLY A 135 9.91 -12.51 -20.19
CA GLY A 135 8.55 -12.43 -20.73
C GLY A 135 7.51 -13.28 -19.98
N GLN A 136 7.77 -13.64 -18.72
CA GLN A 136 6.84 -14.43 -17.90
C GLN A 136 5.47 -13.75 -17.69
N ALA A 137 5.45 -12.42 -17.73
CA ALA A 137 4.24 -11.58 -17.69
C ALA A 137 4.52 -10.25 -18.43
N PRO A 138 3.49 -9.56 -18.94
CA PRO A 138 3.66 -8.24 -19.51
C PRO A 138 4.09 -7.24 -18.43
N VAL A 139 5.16 -6.48 -18.70
CA VAL A 139 5.61 -5.40 -17.82
C VAL A 139 4.73 -4.18 -18.10
N PRO A 140 3.96 -3.67 -17.13
CA PRO A 140 3.14 -2.49 -17.35
C PRO A 140 4.02 -1.25 -17.59
N GLY A 141 3.48 -0.24 -18.27
CA GLY A 141 4.16 1.05 -18.45
C GLY A 141 3.80 2.04 -17.35
N ARG A 142 4.07 1.69 -16.08
CA ARG A 142 3.75 2.54 -14.92
C ARG A 142 5.01 2.95 -14.17
N SER A 143 4.97 4.14 -13.60
CA SER A 143 6.02 4.67 -12.72
C SER A 143 5.39 5.28 -11.47
N PHE A 144 6.19 5.51 -10.43
CA PHE A 144 5.74 6.23 -9.22
C PHE A 144 5.09 7.57 -9.55
N GLU A 145 5.68 8.33 -10.48
CA GLU A 145 5.19 9.64 -10.91
C GLU A 145 3.84 9.51 -11.60
N SER A 146 3.67 8.54 -12.49
CA SER A 146 2.40 8.29 -13.17
C SER A 146 1.30 7.85 -12.21
N LEU A 147 1.64 7.08 -11.18
CA LEU A 147 0.69 6.63 -10.18
C LEU A 147 0.36 7.71 -9.16
N ALA A 148 1.32 8.57 -8.83
CA ALA A 148 1.09 9.68 -7.92
C ALA A 148 0.28 10.81 -8.58
N ALA A 149 0.43 11.00 -9.90
CA ALA A 149 -0.27 12.02 -10.66
C ALA A 149 -1.80 11.86 -10.55
N GLY A 150 -2.42 12.72 -9.73
CA GLY A 150 -3.87 12.76 -9.52
C GLY A 150 -4.43 11.73 -8.53
N ASN A 151 -3.57 10.90 -7.92
CA ASN A 151 -4.00 9.95 -6.88
C ASN A 151 -3.37 10.22 -5.52
N VAL A 152 -2.27 10.97 -5.45
CA VAL A 152 -1.62 11.35 -4.18
C VAL A 152 -1.82 12.84 -3.94
N ASP A 153 -2.53 13.16 -2.86
CA ASP A 153 -2.76 14.52 -2.42
C ASP A 153 -1.67 14.96 -1.44
N GLY A 154 -1.00 16.07 -1.71
CA GLY A 154 -0.01 16.62 -0.79
C GLY A 154 0.85 17.73 -1.38
N GLU A 155 1.37 18.60 -0.51
CA GLU A 155 2.25 19.71 -0.93
C GLU A 155 3.65 19.25 -1.35
N ASP A 156 4.08 18.05 -0.92
CA ASP A 156 5.38 17.50 -1.30
C ASP A 156 5.34 16.02 -1.68
N VAL A 157 4.66 15.77 -2.80
CA VAL A 157 4.62 14.45 -3.45
C VAL A 157 6.03 13.99 -3.81
N GLU A 158 6.93 14.86 -4.28
CA GLU A 158 8.26 14.44 -4.72
C GLU A 158 9.11 13.91 -3.55
N CYS A 159 9.08 14.56 -2.38
CA CYS A 159 9.79 14.08 -1.20
C CYS A 159 9.20 12.77 -0.66
N PHE A 160 7.88 12.58 -0.77
CA PHE A 160 7.25 11.29 -0.51
C PHE A 160 7.74 10.21 -1.49
N LEU A 161 7.82 10.50 -2.78
CA LEU A 161 8.34 9.55 -3.78
C LEU A 161 9.82 9.20 -3.52
N GLN A 162 10.63 10.17 -3.08
CA GLN A 162 12.02 9.89 -2.68
C GLN A 162 12.09 8.97 -1.45
N TRP A 163 11.20 9.18 -0.47
CA TRP A 163 11.06 8.30 0.68
C TRP A 163 10.69 6.87 0.26
N MET A 164 9.69 6.74 -0.63
CA MET A 164 9.25 5.47 -1.21
C MET A 164 10.40 4.75 -1.92
N ARG A 165 11.15 5.45 -2.77
CA ARG A 165 12.31 4.88 -3.49
C ARG A 165 13.40 4.38 -2.53
N LYS A 166 13.62 5.04 -1.38
CA LYS A 166 14.59 4.57 -0.39
C LYS A 166 14.15 3.28 0.31
N ALA A 167 12.85 3.14 0.60
CA ALA A 167 12.32 1.96 1.25
C ALA A 167 12.13 0.77 0.29
N LEU A 168 11.72 1.04 -0.95
CA LEU A 168 11.46 0.04 -1.98
C LEU A 168 12.69 -0.23 -2.84
N GLN A 169 13.67 -0.93 -2.24
CA GLN A 169 14.86 -1.39 -2.93
C GLN A 169 14.78 -2.90 -3.21
N TRP A 170 15.31 -3.32 -4.36
CA TRP A 170 15.42 -4.73 -4.73
C TRP A 170 16.21 -5.52 -3.68
N ASP A 171 17.46 -5.13 -3.44
CA ASP A 171 18.30 -5.76 -2.42
C ASP A 171 17.88 -5.26 -1.02
N PRO A 172 17.49 -6.16 -0.10
CA PRO A 172 17.20 -5.77 1.27
C PRO A 172 18.37 -4.99 1.89
N ASP A 173 19.64 -5.35 1.59
CA ASP A 173 20.81 -4.71 2.19
C ASP A 173 20.93 -3.21 1.90
N HIS A 174 20.25 -2.71 0.86
CA HIS A 174 20.19 -1.30 0.52
C HIS A 174 19.03 -0.54 1.18
N ARG A 175 18.06 -1.23 1.81
CA ARG A 175 16.94 -0.58 2.49
C ARG A 175 17.40 0.03 3.82
N PRO A 176 17.04 1.26 4.18
CA PRO A 176 17.40 1.83 5.48
C PRO A 176 16.76 1.04 6.63
N THR A 177 17.32 1.17 7.83
CA THR A 177 16.62 0.71 9.05
C THR A 177 15.39 1.58 9.31
N ALA A 178 14.47 1.10 10.16
CA ALA A 178 13.27 1.87 10.51
C ALA A 178 13.62 3.27 11.06
N LEU A 179 14.63 3.34 11.95
CA LEU A 179 15.12 4.62 12.46
C LEU A 179 15.72 5.51 11.36
N GLY A 180 16.46 4.93 10.41
CA GLY A 180 17.00 5.65 9.27
C GLY A 180 15.90 6.21 8.37
N LEU A 181 14.84 5.43 8.14
CA LEU A 181 13.70 5.82 7.31
C LEU A 181 12.83 6.91 7.99
N LEU A 182 12.67 6.85 9.31
CA LEU A 182 11.98 7.88 10.10
C LEU A 182 12.71 9.23 10.10
N ARG A 183 14.03 9.22 9.96
CA ARG A 183 14.85 10.44 9.88
C ARG A 183 14.90 11.05 8.48
N HIS A 184 14.19 10.49 7.52
CA HIS A 184 14.11 11.06 6.19
C HIS A 184 13.46 12.44 6.23
N GLU A 185 13.86 13.30 5.29
CA GLU A 185 13.37 14.68 5.20
C GLU A 185 11.85 14.76 5.14
N TRP A 186 11.20 13.82 4.44
CA TRP A 186 9.74 13.76 4.36
C TRP A 186 9.06 13.58 5.74
N MET A 187 9.62 12.74 6.60
CA MET A 187 9.06 12.42 7.93
C MET A 187 9.46 13.43 9.00
N SER A 188 10.59 14.12 8.82
CA SER A 188 11.18 15.02 9.82
C SER A 188 10.70 16.47 9.69
N ARG A 189 9.69 16.74 8.86
CA ARG A 189 9.14 18.09 8.73
C ARG A 189 8.20 18.39 9.88
N GLU A 190 8.49 19.50 10.56
CA GLU A 190 7.55 20.13 11.45
C GLU A 190 6.31 20.49 10.63
N THR A 191 5.14 19.98 11.03
CA THR A 191 3.86 20.46 10.54
C THR A 191 3.83 21.95 10.85
N ARG A 192 3.89 22.79 9.82
CA ARG A 192 3.73 24.24 10.03
C ARG A 192 2.41 24.43 10.79
N PRO A 193 2.40 25.13 11.93
CA PRO A 193 1.15 25.49 12.55
C PRO A 193 0.34 26.24 11.50
N VAL A 194 -0.89 25.82 11.24
CA VAL A 194 -1.83 26.64 10.50
C VAL A 194 -2.04 27.87 11.37
N GLU A 195 -1.36 28.97 11.04
CA GLU A 195 -1.60 30.27 11.65
C GLU A 195 -3.02 30.68 11.25
N GLY A 196 -3.99 30.25 12.06
CA GLY A 196 -5.31 30.85 12.06
C GLY A 196 -5.14 32.30 12.47
N GLU A 197 -5.46 33.22 11.56
CA GLU A 197 -5.67 34.63 11.83
C GLU A 197 -6.75 34.79 12.92
N GLY A 198 -6.35 34.70 14.18
CA GLY A 198 -7.09 35.26 15.29
C GLY A 198 -7.01 36.78 15.16
N LYS A 199 -8.03 37.39 14.54
CA LYS A 199 -8.29 38.82 14.74
C LYS A 199 -8.58 39.01 16.23
N ASP A 200 -7.57 39.48 16.96
CA ASP A 200 -7.76 40.15 18.24
C ASP A 200 -8.76 41.28 18.00
N VAL A 201 -9.99 41.10 18.47
CA VAL A 201 -10.92 42.20 18.66
C VAL A 201 -10.52 42.86 19.96
N SER A 202 -9.81 43.99 19.85
CA SER A 202 -9.49 44.88 20.95
C SER A 202 -10.78 45.25 21.70
N ASP A 203 -10.79 44.96 22.99
CA ASP A 203 -11.81 45.40 23.94
C ASP A 203 -11.68 46.93 24.14
N GLU A 204 -12.52 47.71 23.46
CA GLU A 204 -12.73 49.12 23.80
C GLU A 204 -14.14 49.33 24.37
N GLY A 205 -14.18 49.42 25.70
CA GLY A 205 -14.85 50.54 26.38
C GLY A 205 -16.36 50.41 26.63
N ILE A 206 -16.73 49.80 27.76
CA ILE A 206 -17.96 50.20 28.47
C ILE A 206 -17.56 51.13 29.61
N GLN A 207 -17.80 52.43 29.43
CA GLN A 207 -17.83 53.39 30.52
C GLN A 207 -19.15 53.29 31.31
N VAL A 208 -18.97 53.42 32.62
CA VAL A 208 -19.87 53.45 33.79
C VAL A 208 -21.30 53.93 33.55
#